data_AF-A0A8D2EMU4-F1
#
_entry.id   AF-A0A8D2EMU4-F1
#
_cell.length_a   1.000
_cell.length_b   1.000
_cell.length_c   1.000
_cell.angle_alpha   90.00
_cell.angle_beta   90.00
_cell.angle_gamma   90.00
#
_symmetry.space_group_name_H-M   'P 1'
#
loop_
_entity.id
_entity.type
_entity.pdbx_description
1 polymer ?
#
loop_
_entity_poly.entity_id
_entity_poly.type
_entity_poly.pdbx_seq_one_letter_code
_entity_poly.pdbx_strand_id
1 'polypeptide(L)'
;MIEQDDFDINTRLHTIVRGEDEAAMVESVGLALVKLPDVLNRLKPDIMIVHGDRFDALALATSAALMNIRILHIEGGEVSGTIDDSIRHAITKLAHYHVCCTRSAEQHLISMCEDHDRILLAGCPSYDKLLSAKNKDYMSIIRMWLGSKEMVRVMRKKGIEHHPNFRAVKHVPFDQFIQLVAHAGCMIGNSSCGVREVGAFGTPVINLGTRQIGRETGENVLHVRDADTQDKILQALHLQFGKQYPCSKIYGDGNAVPRILKFLKSIDLQEPLQKKFCFPPVKENISQDIDHILETLSALAVDLGGTNLRVAIVSMKGEIVKKYTQFNPKTYEERINLILQMCVEAAAEAVKLNCRILGVGISTGGRVNPREGIVLHSTKLIQEWNSVDLRTPLSDTLHLPVWVDNDGNCAALAERKFGQGKGLENFVTLITGTGIGGGIIHQHELIHGSSFCAAELGHLVVSLDGPDCSCGSHGCIEAYASGMALQREAKKLHDEDLLLVEGMSVPKDEAVGALHLIQAAKLGNAKAQSILRTAGTALGLGVVNILHTMNPSLVILSGVLASHYIHIVKDIIRQQALSSVQDVDVVVSDLVDPALLGAASMVLDYTTRRIY
;
A
#
# COMPACT_ATOMS: atom_id res chain seq x y z
N MET A 1 27.47 -3.68 48.58
CA MET A 1 26.47 -2.74 48.03
C MET A 1 25.17 -3.48 47.75
N ILE A 2 25.03 -4.31 46.70
CA ILE A 2 23.76 -5.03 46.45
C ILE A 2 23.29 -5.88 47.65
N GLU A 3 24.19 -6.66 48.28
CA GLU A 3 23.88 -7.42 49.51
C GLU A 3 23.54 -6.55 50.73
N GLN A 4 23.93 -5.27 50.72
CA GLN A 4 23.68 -4.32 51.81
C GLN A 4 22.38 -3.54 51.61
N ASP A 5 21.80 -3.63 50.40
CA ASP A 5 20.57 -2.94 50.01
C ASP A 5 19.34 -3.87 50.09
N ASP A 6 19.44 -5.00 50.81
CA ASP A 6 18.39 -6.01 51.03
C ASP A 6 17.70 -6.54 49.76
N PHE A 7 18.41 -6.57 48.63
CA PHE A 7 17.92 -7.21 47.41
C PHE A 7 18.08 -8.74 47.45
N ASP A 8 17.03 -9.46 47.02
CA ASP A 8 17.08 -10.90 46.83
C ASP A 8 18.00 -11.26 45.63
N ILE A 9 19.17 -11.82 45.94
CA ILE A 9 20.12 -12.24 44.90
C ILE A 9 19.77 -13.66 44.44
N ASN A 10 19.03 -13.78 43.34
CA ASN A 10 18.67 -15.10 42.79
C ASN A 10 19.86 -15.87 42.19
N THR A 11 20.86 -15.18 41.61
CA THR A 11 21.99 -15.82 40.92
C THR A 11 23.23 -14.93 40.90
N ARG A 12 24.41 -15.53 41.08
CA ARG A 12 25.72 -14.87 40.91
C ARG A 12 26.45 -15.45 39.72
N LEU A 13 26.92 -14.58 38.82
CA LEU A 13 27.66 -14.98 37.62
C LEU A 13 29.10 -14.48 37.71
N HIS A 14 30.05 -15.41 37.56
CA HIS A 14 31.47 -15.09 37.41
C HIS A 14 31.82 -15.07 35.93
N THR A 15 31.92 -13.87 35.37
CA THR A 15 32.14 -13.64 33.93
C THR A 15 33.42 -12.87 33.62
N ILE A 16 34.08 -12.30 34.63
CA ILE A 16 35.31 -11.51 34.43
C ILE A 16 36.51 -12.46 34.29
N VAL A 17 37.19 -12.40 33.15
CA VAL A 17 38.46 -13.09 32.90
C VAL A 17 39.62 -12.25 33.45
N ARG A 18 40.68 -12.89 33.96
CA ARG A 18 41.83 -12.18 34.54
C ARG A 18 42.65 -11.49 33.46
N GLY A 19 42.73 -10.16 33.53
CA GLY A 19 43.50 -9.29 32.64
C GLY A 19 42.88 -7.90 32.64
N GLU A 20 43.68 -6.86 32.36
CA GLU A 20 43.19 -5.48 32.19
C GLU A 20 43.31 -5.02 30.73
N ASP A 21 43.49 -5.95 29.79
CA ASP A 21 43.61 -5.67 28.36
C ASP A 21 42.29 -5.84 27.60
N GLU A 22 42.29 -5.40 26.35
CA GLU A 22 41.10 -5.41 25.47
C GLU A 22 40.62 -6.85 25.19
N ALA A 23 41.53 -7.83 25.14
CA ALA A 23 41.20 -9.23 24.95
C ALA A 23 40.39 -9.80 26.13
N ALA A 24 40.82 -9.52 27.37
CA ALA A 24 40.10 -9.97 28.56
C ALA A 24 38.67 -9.41 28.64
N MET A 25 38.44 -8.20 28.11
CA MET A 25 37.10 -7.62 28.02
C MET A 25 36.20 -8.43 27.08
N VAL A 26 36.67 -8.74 25.88
CA VAL A 26 35.92 -9.53 24.87
C VAL A 26 35.65 -10.95 25.38
N GLU A 27 36.64 -11.60 25.98
CA GLU A 27 36.48 -12.94 26.59
C GLU A 27 35.43 -12.93 27.71
N SER A 28 35.38 -11.85 28.51
CA SER A 28 34.39 -11.69 29.58
C SER A 28 32.96 -11.56 29.03
N VAL A 29 32.79 -10.82 27.92
CA VAL A 29 31.50 -10.72 27.20
C VAL A 29 31.09 -12.10 26.66
N GLY A 30 31.99 -12.82 26.01
CA GLY A 30 31.72 -14.17 25.48
C GLY A 30 31.32 -15.15 26.59
N LEU A 31 32.02 -15.15 27.71
CA LEU A 31 31.70 -16.00 28.86
C LEU A 31 30.34 -15.66 29.48
N ALA A 32 29.97 -14.37 29.51
CA ALA A 32 28.64 -13.95 29.94
C ALA A 32 27.54 -14.48 29.01
N LEU A 33 27.72 -14.35 27.69
CA LEU A 33 26.76 -14.84 26.69
C LEU A 33 26.54 -16.36 26.75
N VAL A 34 27.56 -17.13 27.13
CA VAL A 34 27.42 -18.59 27.34
C VAL A 34 26.58 -18.91 28.58
N LYS A 35 26.70 -18.13 29.66
CA LYS A 35 26.07 -18.44 30.96
C LYS A 35 24.69 -17.82 31.14
N LEU A 36 24.43 -16.67 30.54
CA LEU A 36 23.19 -15.92 30.72
C LEU A 36 21.91 -16.65 30.26
N PRO A 37 21.92 -17.44 29.16
CA PRO A 37 20.72 -18.14 28.71
C PRO A 37 20.12 -19.06 29.76
N ASP A 38 20.93 -19.81 30.50
CA ASP A 38 20.46 -20.70 31.57
C ASP A 38 19.77 -19.92 32.69
N VAL A 39 20.31 -18.75 33.04
CA VAL A 39 19.76 -17.89 34.08
C VAL A 39 18.44 -17.27 33.62
N LEU A 40 18.39 -16.73 32.40
CA LEU A 40 17.20 -16.09 31.86
C LEU A 40 16.06 -17.11 31.63
N ASN A 41 16.38 -18.33 31.19
CA ASN A 41 15.38 -19.39 31.00
C ASN A 41 14.79 -19.87 32.34
N ARG A 42 15.58 -19.84 33.42
CA ARG A 42 15.11 -20.16 34.78
C ARG A 42 14.29 -19.03 35.38
N LEU A 43 14.76 -17.78 35.28
CA LEU A 43 14.13 -16.63 35.93
C LEU A 43 12.90 -16.11 35.17
N LYS A 44 12.86 -16.26 33.83
CA LYS A 44 11.78 -15.80 32.94
C LYS A 44 11.31 -14.37 33.25
N PRO A 45 12.22 -13.37 33.25
CA PRO A 45 11.83 -12.00 33.56
C PRO A 45 10.90 -11.43 32.49
N ASP A 46 9.87 -10.69 32.91
CA ASP A 46 8.97 -9.97 32.00
C ASP A 46 9.69 -8.80 31.30
N ILE A 47 10.56 -8.10 32.05
CA ILE A 47 11.37 -6.98 31.60
C ILE A 47 12.75 -7.07 32.25
N MET A 48 13.79 -6.86 31.46
CA MET A 48 15.17 -6.71 31.92
C MET A 48 15.58 -5.24 31.90
N ILE A 49 16.02 -4.72 33.05
CA ILE A 49 16.51 -3.34 33.16
C ILE A 49 18.03 -3.36 32.97
N VAL A 50 18.50 -2.59 31.99
CA VAL A 50 19.93 -2.44 31.68
C VAL A 50 20.30 -0.98 31.90
N HIS A 51 21.38 -0.72 32.64
CA HIS A 51 21.84 0.64 32.94
C HIS A 51 23.19 0.90 32.27
N GLY A 52 23.28 2.05 31.60
CA GLY A 52 24.51 2.58 31.03
C GLY A 52 25.03 1.79 29.83
N ASP A 53 26.35 1.71 29.74
CA ASP A 53 27.10 1.45 28.51
C ASP A 53 28.29 0.51 28.70
N ARG A 54 28.29 -0.23 29.80
CA ARG A 54 29.38 -1.16 30.11
C ARG A 54 29.34 -2.40 29.21
N PHE A 55 30.50 -3.00 28.99
CA PHE A 55 30.62 -4.22 28.17
C PHE A 55 29.81 -5.41 28.73
N ASP A 56 29.67 -5.52 30.05
CA ASP A 56 28.85 -6.55 30.71
C ASP A 56 27.34 -6.34 30.47
N ALA A 57 26.89 -5.08 30.42
CA ALA A 57 25.53 -4.70 30.04
C ALA A 57 25.19 -5.08 28.59
N LEU A 58 26.17 -5.05 27.68
CA LEU A 58 25.98 -5.49 26.28
C LEU A 58 25.65 -6.99 26.20
N ALA A 59 26.35 -7.81 26.97
CA ALA A 59 26.09 -9.25 27.01
C ALA A 59 24.66 -9.53 27.51
N LEU A 60 24.23 -8.83 28.57
CA LEU A 60 22.86 -8.90 29.08
C LEU A 60 21.86 -8.55 27.99
N ALA A 61 21.97 -7.35 27.41
CA ALA A 61 21.04 -6.87 26.39
C ALA A 61 20.95 -7.80 25.17
N THR A 62 22.09 -8.33 24.73
CA THR A 62 22.16 -9.28 23.60
C THR A 62 21.45 -10.59 23.94
N SER A 63 21.73 -11.19 25.11
CA SER A 63 21.05 -12.42 25.53
C SER A 63 19.54 -12.23 25.66
N ALA A 64 19.08 -11.14 26.27
CA ALA A 64 17.65 -10.87 26.42
C ALA A 64 16.96 -10.65 25.07
N ALA A 65 17.55 -9.87 24.17
CA ALA A 65 16.98 -9.61 22.85
C ALA A 65 16.85 -10.90 22.04
N LEU A 66 17.87 -11.76 22.03
CA LEU A 66 17.84 -13.06 21.34
C LEU A 66 16.84 -14.05 21.97
N MET A 67 16.54 -13.90 23.25
CA MET A 67 15.57 -14.72 23.98
C MET A 67 14.17 -14.09 24.02
N ASN A 68 13.92 -13.01 23.26
CA ASN A 68 12.65 -12.27 23.23
C ASN A 68 12.20 -11.76 24.60
N ILE A 69 13.12 -11.25 25.41
CA ILE A 69 12.84 -10.58 26.69
C ILE A 69 12.86 -9.08 26.47
N ARG A 70 11.84 -8.37 26.98
CA ARG A 70 11.76 -6.90 26.87
C ARG A 70 12.91 -6.25 27.64
N ILE A 71 13.46 -5.18 27.10
CA ILE A 71 14.59 -4.47 27.70
C ILE A 71 14.21 -3.01 27.90
N LEU A 72 14.37 -2.54 29.13
CA LEU A 72 14.36 -1.12 29.48
C LEU A 72 15.81 -0.65 29.63
N HIS A 73 16.26 0.23 28.73
CA HIS A 73 17.60 0.79 28.81
C HIS A 73 17.58 2.16 29.48
N ILE A 74 18.28 2.26 30.60
CA ILE A 74 18.45 3.50 31.36
C ILE A 74 19.79 4.13 30.99
N GLU A 75 19.79 5.42 30.67
CA GLU A 75 20.94 6.19 30.16
C GLU A 75 21.41 5.76 28.76
N GLY A 76 20.47 5.46 27.86
CA GLY A 76 20.75 4.97 26.50
C GLY A 76 21.00 6.02 25.41
N GLY A 77 20.68 7.29 25.63
CA GLY A 77 20.91 8.39 24.67
C GLY A 77 22.13 9.26 25.01
N GLU A 78 22.76 8.97 26.13
CA GLU A 78 23.76 9.79 26.79
C GLU A 78 25.12 9.67 26.09
N VAL A 79 25.88 10.76 26.08
CA VAL A 79 27.22 10.78 25.46
C VAL A 79 28.27 10.49 26.51
N SER A 80 29.15 9.53 26.24
CA SER A 80 30.28 9.17 27.09
C SER A 80 31.62 9.70 26.59
N GLY A 81 31.80 9.81 25.27
CA GLY A 81 33.01 10.30 24.61
C GLY A 81 34.11 9.24 24.42
N THR A 82 33.77 7.95 24.59
CA THR A 82 34.69 6.80 24.55
C THR A 82 34.08 5.64 23.75
N ILE A 83 34.76 4.48 23.69
CA ILE A 83 34.22 3.23 23.08
C ILE A 83 32.85 2.85 23.66
N ASP A 84 32.57 3.27 24.88
CA ASP A 84 31.31 3.04 25.57
C ASP A 84 30.10 3.63 24.80
N ASP A 85 30.28 4.65 23.95
CA ASP A 85 29.20 5.16 23.09
C ASP A 85 28.73 4.12 22.06
N SER A 86 29.67 3.36 21.48
CA SER A 86 29.30 2.29 20.53
C SER A 86 28.53 1.18 21.24
N ILE A 87 28.94 0.85 22.47
CA ILE A 87 28.25 -0.14 23.29
C ILE A 87 26.86 0.36 23.69
N ARG A 88 26.75 1.61 24.14
CA ARG A 88 25.49 2.25 24.47
C ARG A 88 24.51 2.19 23.31
N HIS A 89 24.93 2.63 22.12
CA HIS A 89 24.07 2.61 20.93
C HIS A 89 23.65 1.18 20.57
N ALA A 90 24.52 0.19 20.69
CA ALA A 90 24.16 -1.21 20.47
C ALA A 90 23.10 -1.69 21.48
N ILE A 91 23.27 -1.39 22.78
CA ILE A 91 22.29 -1.72 23.81
C ILE A 91 20.95 -1.02 23.52
N THR A 92 20.98 0.28 23.19
CA THR A 92 19.80 1.05 22.80
C THR A 92 19.09 0.39 21.62
N LYS A 93 19.84 -0.08 20.62
CA LYS A 93 19.26 -0.76 19.47
C LYS A 93 18.58 -2.08 19.81
N LEU A 94 19.09 -2.80 20.79
CA LEU A 94 18.47 -4.01 21.32
C LEU A 94 17.30 -3.70 22.27
N ALA A 95 17.29 -2.52 22.89
CA ALA A 95 16.31 -2.16 23.90
C ALA A 95 14.96 -1.73 23.35
N HIS A 96 13.88 -2.03 24.08
CA HIS A 96 12.50 -1.78 23.64
C HIS A 96 11.97 -0.46 24.17
N TYR A 97 12.37 -0.11 25.39
CA TYR A 97 12.00 1.10 26.10
C TYR A 97 13.26 1.81 26.58
N HIS A 98 13.20 3.13 26.65
CA HIS A 98 14.37 3.96 26.94
C HIS A 98 14.06 4.97 28.04
N VAL A 99 14.99 5.12 28.97
CA VAL A 99 14.97 6.19 29.97
C VAL A 99 16.22 7.03 29.79
N CYS A 100 16.05 8.31 29.54
CA CYS A 100 17.15 9.26 29.41
C CYS A 100 17.05 10.38 30.46
N CYS A 101 18.19 11.00 30.73
CA CYS A 101 18.33 12.02 31.75
C CYS A 101 18.18 13.44 31.21
N THR A 102 18.50 13.68 29.93
CA THR A 102 18.51 15.03 29.35
C THR A 102 17.79 15.09 28.01
N ARG A 103 17.41 16.31 27.60
CA ARG A 103 16.75 16.53 26.31
C ARG A 103 17.66 16.19 25.13
N SER A 104 18.97 16.45 25.22
CA SER A 104 19.87 16.04 24.14
C SER A 104 19.91 14.53 23.98
N ALA A 105 19.89 13.77 25.08
CA ALA A 105 19.87 12.31 25.02
C ALA A 105 18.55 11.78 24.42
N GLU A 106 17.42 12.38 24.76
CA GLU A 106 16.13 12.09 24.10
C GLU A 106 16.20 12.29 22.59
N GLN A 107 16.78 13.41 22.13
CA GLN A 107 16.95 13.68 20.71
C GLN A 107 17.89 12.69 20.01
N HIS A 108 18.92 12.19 20.70
CA HIS A 108 19.77 11.13 20.16
C HIS A 108 19.01 9.80 20.00
N LEU A 109 18.13 9.46 20.95
CA LEU A 109 17.27 8.27 20.82
C LEU A 109 16.33 8.41 19.61
N ILE A 110 15.70 9.58 19.45
CA ILE A 110 14.82 9.87 18.30
C ILE A 110 15.60 9.83 16.98
N SER A 111 16.81 10.39 16.93
CA SER A 111 17.64 10.36 15.71
C SER A 111 18.13 8.97 15.37
N MET A 112 18.24 8.10 16.37
CA MET A 112 18.40 6.66 16.18
C MET A 112 17.10 5.98 15.72
N CYS A 113 16.02 6.68 15.37
CA CYS A 113 14.76 6.08 14.92
C CYS A 113 14.10 5.19 15.99
N GLU A 114 14.31 5.52 17.27
CA GLU A 114 13.57 4.89 18.37
C GLU A 114 12.17 5.50 18.48
N ASP A 115 11.21 4.70 18.96
CA ASP A 115 9.81 5.12 19.10
C ASP A 115 9.65 6.15 20.23
N HIS A 116 9.08 7.30 19.90
CA HIS A 116 8.90 8.42 20.83
C HIS A 116 8.06 8.03 22.05
N ASP A 117 7.02 7.21 21.86
CA ASP A 117 6.13 6.78 22.94
C ASP A 117 6.81 5.81 23.92
N ARG A 118 7.99 5.29 23.54
CA ARG A 118 8.80 4.37 24.33
C ARG A 118 10.03 5.03 24.95
N ILE A 119 10.16 6.35 24.83
CA ILE A 119 11.25 7.14 25.42
C ILE A 119 10.69 7.97 26.59
N LEU A 120 11.31 7.82 27.76
CA LEU A 120 11.02 8.64 28.93
C LEU A 120 12.20 9.57 29.24
N LEU A 121 11.96 10.89 29.16
CA LEU A 121 12.82 11.89 29.78
C LEU A 121 12.56 11.93 31.30
N ALA A 122 13.31 11.13 32.06
CA ALA A 122 13.11 11.00 33.50
C ALA A 122 13.94 12.00 34.31
N GLY A 123 15.14 12.35 33.84
CA GLY A 123 16.21 12.83 34.72
C GLY A 123 17.02 11.66 35.30
N CYS A 124 18.01 11.97 36.12
CA CYS A 124 18.94 11.00 36.67
C CYS A 124 18.54 10.57 38.09
N PRO A 125 18.38 9.27 38.39
CA PRO A 125 18.11 8.79 39.75
C PRO A 125 19.17 9.21 40.78
N SER A 126 20.44 9.36 40.38
CA SER A 126 21.48 9.87 41.28
C SER A 126 21.18 11.31 41.71
N TYR A 127 20.52 12.11 40.86
CA TYR A 127 20.10 13.48 41.15
C TYR A 127 18.98 13.57 42.18
N ASP A 128 18.05 12.62 42.17
CA ASP A 128 17.00 12.53 43.20
C ASP A 128 17.61 12.34 44.58
N LYS A 129 18.63 11.49 44.67
CA LYS A 129 19.38 11.26 45.92
C LYS A 129 20.21 12.49 46.33
N LEU A 130 20.73 13.25 45.36
CA LEU A 130 21.43 14.51 45.62
C LEU A 130 20.52 15.57 46.25
N LEU A 131 19.36 15.80 45.65
CA LEU A 131 18.43 16.86 46.08
C LEU A 131 17.69 16.51 47.38
N SER A 132 17.59 15.22 47.72
CA SER A 132 16.97 14.75 48.97
C SER A 132 17.96 14.64 50.15
N ALA A 133 19.27 14.77 49.91
CA ALA A 133 20.28 14.66 50.97
C ALA A 133 20.21 15.84 51.94
N LYS A 134 19.92 15.57 53.22
CA LYS A 134 19.99 16.58 54.30
C LYS A 134 21.46 16.89 54.64
N ASN A 135 21.77 18.17 54.90
CA ASN A 135 23.08 18.61 55.38
C ASN A 135 23.51 17.80 56.61
N LYS A 136 24.67 17.13 56.50
CA LYS A 136 25.37 16.47 57.62
C LYS A 136 26.63 17.26 57.96
N ASP A 137 27.16 17.09 59.16
CA ASP A 137 28.43 17.70 59.58
C ASP A 137 29.59 17.17 58.70
N TYR A 138 29.96 17.90 57.64
CA TYR A 138 31.05 17.53 56.75
C TYR A 138 32.42 17.46 57.47
N MET A 139 32.58 18.17 58.60
CA MET A 139 33.80 18.11 59.42
C MET A 139 33.97 16.75 60.10
N SER A 140 32.87 16.03 60.39
CA SER A 140 32.95 14.64 60.89
C SER A 140 33.53 13.68 59.83
N ILE A 141 33.21 13.89 58.55
CA ILE A 141 33.72 13.10 57.42
C ILE A 141 35.21 13.38 57.22
N ILE A 142 35.60 14.66 57.21
CA ILE A 142 37.01 15.07 57.10
C ILE A 142 37.82 14.45 58.25
N ARG A 143 37.32 14.50 59.49
CA ARG A 143 37.97 13.90 60.67
C ARG A 143 38.15 12.38 60.57
N MET A 144 37.15 11.67 60.06
CA MET A 144 37.24 10.22 59.83
C MET A 144 38.32 9.86 58.79
N TRP A 145 38.50 10.71 57.77
CA TRP A 145 39.44 10.46 56.68
C TRP A 145 40.89 10.76 57.03
N LEU A 146 41.14 11.60 58.05
CA LEU A 146 42.48 11.86 58.58
C LEU A 146 43.20 10.58 59.08
N GLY A 147 42.48 9.46 59.26
CA GLY A 147 43.03 8.16 59.70
C GLY A 147 43.29 7.10 58.61
N SER A 148 42.91 7.29 57.35
CA SER A 148 43.02 6.23 56.30
C SER A 148 44.27 6.38 55.41
N LYS A 149 44.93 5.26 55.06
CA LYS A 149 46.25 5.23 54.36
C LYS A 149 46.26 4.52 52.99
N GLU A 150 45.11 4.30 52.36
CA GLU A 150 45.06 3.64 51.04
C GLU A 150 45.01 4.64 49.88
N MET A 151 45.97 4.56 48.94
CA MET A 151 46.21 5.60 47.92
C MET A 151 46.71 5.03 46.58
N VAL A 152 46.43 5.78 45.50
CA VAL A 152 46.76 5.46 44.11
C VAL A 152 48.27 5.52 43.84
N ARG A 153 48.78 4.53 43.07
CA ARG A 153 50.22 4.31 42.76
C ARG A 153 50.94 5.55 42.20
N VAL A 154 50.26 6.36 41.38
CA VAL A 154 50.83 7.56 40.74
C VAL A 154 51.06 8.69 41.76
N MET A 155 50.14 8.87 42.72
CA MET A 155 50.26 9.91 43.75
C MET A 155 51.39 9.58 44.73
N ARG A 156 51.53 8.29 45.11
CA ARG A 156 52.68 7.75 45.89
C ARG A 156 54.01 8.01 45.20
N LYS A 157 54.09 7.73 43.89
CA LYS A 157 55.33 7.93 43.11
C LYS A 157 55.77 9.40 43.07
N LYS A 158 54.84 10.35 43.26
CA LYS A 158 55.10 11.80 43.24
C LYS A 158 55.22 12.43 44.64
N GLY A 159 55.15 11.66 45.73
CA GLY A 159 55.34 12.16 47.10
C GLY A 159 54.24 13.10 47.60
N ILE A 160 53.09 13.13 46.94
CA ILE A 160 51.99 14.08 47.23
C ILE A 160 51.35 13.78 48.60
N GLU A 161 51.50 12.56 49.10
CA GLU A 161 51.01 12.10 50.41
C GLU A 161 51.60 12.83 51.61
N HIS A 162 52.73 13.49 51.43
CA HIS A 162 53.40 14.23 52.50
C HIS A 162 52.97 15.71 52.53
N HIS A 163 52.18 16.16 51.55
CA HIS A 163 51.71 17.54 51.53
C HIS A 163 50.57 17.74 52.55
N PRO A 164 50.68 18.68 53.51
CA PRO A 164 49.74 18.81 54.62
C PRO A 164 48.30 19.13 54.17
N ASN A 165 48.15 19.76 53.01
CA ASN A 165 46.87 20.17 52.43
C ASN A 165 46.32 19.20 51.38
N PHE A 166 46.93 18.03 51.18
CA PHE A 166 46.47 17.04 50.20
C PHE A 166 46.08 15.73 50.88
N ARG A 167 44.92 15.18 50.51
CA ARG A 167 44.45 13.88 50.99
C ARG A 167 43.91 13.07 49.82
N ALA A 168 44.39 11.83 49.70
CA ALA A 168 43.91 10.88 48.72
C ALA A 168 43.02 9.85 49.39
N VAL A 169 41.88 9.55 48.76
CA VAL A 169 40.97 8.49 49.20
C VAL A 169 40.64 7.64 47.99
N LYS A 170 40.74 6.31 48.14
CA LYS A 170 40.51 5.35 47.05
C LYS A 170 39.03 5.24 46.65
N HIS A 171 38.13 5.35 47.62
CA HIS A 171 36.69 5.29 47.41
C HIS A 171 35.98 6.24 48.37
N VAL A 172 35.06 7.04 47.84
CA VAL A 172 34.24 7.97 48.60
C VAL A 172 32.80 7.46 48.54
N PRO A 173 32.20 7.04 49.66
CA PRO A 173 30.78 6.69 49.70
C PRO A 173 29.93 7.84 49.18
N PHE A 174 28.90 7.55 48.38
CA PHE A 174 28.12 8.57 47.67
C PHE A 174 27.58 9.65 48.61
N ASP A 175 27.02 9.28 49.76
CA ASP A 175 26.49 10.26 50.74
C ASP A 175 27.57 11.20 51.31
N GLN A 176 28.82 10.73 51.41
CA GLN A 176 29.95 11.55 51.85
C GLN A 176 30.44 12.46 50.71
N PHE A 177 30.47 11.93 49.49
CA PHE A 177 30.81 12.69 48.28
C PHE A 177 29.93 13.93 48.13
N ILE A 178 28.62 13.76 48.34
CA ILE A 178 27.64 14.86 48.29
C ILE A 178 28.02 16.00 49.23
N GLN A 179 28.28 15.67 50.49
CA GLN A 179 28.58 16.67 51.52
C GLN A 179 29.90 17.40 51.23
N LEU A 180 30.89 16.68 50.69
CA LEU A 180 32.18 17.28 50.33
C LEU A 180 32.05 18.24 49.15
N VAL A 181 31.34 17.85 48.09
CA VAL A 181 31.16 18.68 46.90
C VAL A 181 30.32 19.92 47.18
N ALA A 182 29.27 19.79 48.00
CA ALA A 182 28.42 20.92 48.37
C ALA A 182 29.16 22.02 49.15
N HIS A 183 30.30 21.68 49.80
CA HIS A 183 31.12 22.62 50.57
C HIS A 183 32.50 22.87 49.94
N ALA A 184 32.78 22.29 48.77
CA ALA A 184 34.07 22.45 48.10
C ALA A 184 34.17 23.83 47.43
N GLY A 185 35.34 24.46 47.50
CA GLY A 185 35.59 25.73 46.80
C GLY A 185 35.72 25.59 45.27
N CYS A 186 36.10 24.41 44.79
CA CYS A 186 36.11 24.04 43.37
C CYS A 186 36.39 22.53 43.25
N MET A 187 35.78 21.85 42.27
CA MET A 187 36.16 20.50 41.86
C MET A 187 37.01 20.55 40.60
N ILE A 188 38.13 19.82 40.59
CA ILE A 188 39.04 19.75 39.44
C ILE A 188 39.20 18.30 39.01
N GLY A 189 39.01 17.99 37.72
CA GLY A 189 39.21 16.64 37.21
C GLY A 189 38.58 16.44 35.83
N ASN A 190 38.45 15.18 35.42
CA ASN A 190 37.93 14.78 34.10
C ASN A 190 36.78 13.74 34.22
N SER A 191 36.17 13.66 35.40
CA SER A 191 35.10 12.71 35.73
C SER A 191 33.74 13.24 35.29
N SER A 192 32.83 12.34 34.90
CA SER A 192 31.43 12.68 34.58
C SER A 192 30.72 13.39 35.73
N CYS A 193 31.14 13.13 36.98
CA CYS A 193 30.51 13.77 38.13
C CYS A 193 30.74 15.28 38.22
N GLY A 194 31.83 15.78 37.64
CA GLY A 194 32.07 17.22 37.50
C GLY A 194 30.99 17.91 36.66
N VAL A 195 30.54 17.25 35.59
CA VAL A 195 29.61 17.86 34.63
C VAL A 195 28.14 17.51 34.91
N ARG A 196 27.88 16.41 35.64
CA ARG A 196 26.55 15.94 36.02
C ARG A 196 26.17 16.39 37.43
N GLU A 197 26.62 15.64 38.44
CA GLU A 197 26.20 15.76 39.84
C GLU A 197 26.56 17.09 40.50
N VAL A 198 27.74 17.63 40.23
CA VAL A 198 28.26 18.81 40.95
C VAL A 198 27.47 20.08 40.65
N GLY A 199 26.88 20.16 39.45
CA GLY A 199 25.98 21.25 39.07
C GLY A 199 24.78 21.41 40.00
N ALA A 200 24.34 20.34 40.69
CA ALA A 200 23.20 20.39 41.60
C ALA A 200 23.42 21.35 42.77
N PHE A 201 24.68 21.59 43.14
CA PHE A 201 25.06 22.46 44.26
C PHE A 201 25.57 23.83 43.82
N GLY A 202 25.72 24.05 42.50
CA GLY A 202 26.33 25.27 41.98
C GLY A 202 27.84 25.37 42.27
N THR A 203 28.47 24.28 42.70
CA THR A 203 29.90 24.24 43.01
C THR A 203 30.71 24.40 41.71
N PRO A 204 31.72 25.30 41.68
CA PRO A 204 32.57 25.49 40.51
C PRO A 204 33.33 24.24 40.10
N VAL A 205 33.44 23.98 38.80
CA VAL A 205 34.14 22.83 38.24
C VAL A 205 35.15 23.25 37.18
N ILE A 206 36.34 22.67 37.25
CA ILE A 206 37.36 22.75 36.20
C ILE A 206 37.46 21.36 35.59
N ASN A 207 36.88 21.23 34.39
CA ASN A 207 36.93 19.99 33.63
C ASN A 207 38.18 19.94 32.75
N LEU A 208 39.09 19.00 33.05
CA LEU A 208 40.36 18.81 32.35
C LEU A 208 40.21 17.79 31.21
N GLY A 209 40.71 18.16 30.03
CA GLY A 209 40.75 17.29 28.86
C GLY A 209 39.43 17.21 28.08
N THR A 210 39.41 16.29 27.11
CA THR A 210 38.36 16.17 26.08
C THR A 210 37.31 15.11 26.38
N ARG A 211 37.47 14.31 27.44
CA ARG A 211 36.58 13.17 27.76
C ARG A 211 35.10 13.54 27.92
N GLN A 212 34.80 14.75 28.41
CA GLN A 212 33.43 15.20 28.65
C GLN A 212 32.85 16.02 27.49
N ILE A 213 33.51 16.05 26.32
CA ILE A 213 32.99 16.74 25.12
C ILE A 213 31.67 16.10 24.68
N GLY A 214 30.72 16.94 24.25
CA GLY A 214 29.41 16.50 23.77
C GLY A 214 28.38 16.27 24.88
N ARG A 215 28.77 16.36 26.16
CA ARG A 215 27.83 16.31 27.29
C ARG A 215 27.25 17.70 27.58
N GLU A 216 25.99 17.73 27.97
CA GLU A 216 25.36 18.95 28.51
C GLU A 216 25.99 19.31 29.86
N THR A 217 26.36 20.58 30.06
CA THR A 217 27.02 21.04 31.28
C THR A 217 26.38 22.31 31.80
N GLY A 218 26.35 22.49 33.12
CA GLY A 218 25.91 23.75 33.74
C GLY A 218 26.95 24.87 33.61
N GLU A 219 26.55 26.11 33.87
CA GLU A 219 27.41 27.30 33.85
C GLU A 219 28.57 27.23 34.86
N ASN A 220 28.46 26.35 35.85
CA ASN A 220 29.49 26.09 36.85
C ASN A 220 30.73 25.37 36.30
N VAL A 221 30.68 24.84 35.06
CA VAL A 221 31.77 24.07 34.45
C VAL A 221 32.63 24.95 33.54
N LEU A 222 33.93 25.05 33.85
CA LEU A 222 34.95 25.61 32.98
C LEU A 222 35.79 24.48 32.36
N HIS A 223 35.78 24.41 31.03
CA HIS A 223 36.55 23.39 30.30
C HIS A 223 37.97 23.87 29.99
N VAL A 224 38.95 23.07 30.40
CA VAL A 224 40.37 23.20 30.00
C VAL A 224 40.71 22.01 29.11
N ARG A 225 40.46 22.18 27.80
CA ARG A 225 40.55 21.09 26.81
C ARG A 225 42.00 20.63 26.59
N ASP A 226 42.91 21.59 26.47
CA ASP A 226 44.35 21.37 26.37
C ASP A 226 44.98 21.63 27.74
N ALA A 227 44.89 20.64 28.64
CA ALA A 227 45.47 20.69 29.99
C ALA A 227 46.98 20.33 29.97
N ASP A 228 47.69 20.80 28.95
CA ASP A 228 49.09 20.51 28.65
C ASP A 228 50.07 21.36 29.46
N THR A 229 49.63 22.49 30.02
CA THR A 229 50.47 23.38 30.83
C THR A 229 49.87 23.68 32.20
N GLN A 230 50.73 23.72 33.22
CA GLN A 230 50.38 24.06 34.60
C GLN A 230 49.72 25.45 34.70
N ASP A 231 50.15 26.39 33.86
CA ASP A 231 49.66 27.78 33.87
C ASP A 231 48.17 27.90 33.54
N LYS A 232 47.68 27.14 32.55
CA LYS A 232 46.26 27.14 32.19
C LYS A 232 45.38 26.63 33.32
N ILE A 233 45.82 25.58 34.03
CA ILE A 233 45.09 25.03 35.17
C ILE A 233 45.06 26.02 36.34
N LEU A 234 46.19 26.69 36.62
CA LEU A 234 46.26 27.73 37.65
C LEU A 234 45.37 28.94 37.32
N GLN A 235 45.34 29.39 36.06
CA GLN A 235 44.44 30.46 35.62
C GLN A 235 42.97 30.05 35.75
N ALA A 236 42.61 28.83 35.33
CA ALA A 236 41.28 28.29 35.52
C ALA A 236 40.89 28.23 37.01
N LEU A 237 41.83 27.88 37.89
CA LEU A 237 41.62 27.88 39.34
C LEU A 237 41.38 29.29 39.88
N HIS A 238 42.17 30.28 39.49
CA HIS A 238 41.92 31.67 39.89
C HIS A 238 40.56 32.19 39.40
N LEU A 239 40.10 31.74 38.23
CA LEU A 239 38.80 32.11 37.70
C LEU A 239 37.63 31.41 38.39
N GLN A 240 37.80 30.20 38.92
CA GLN A 240 36.69 29.39 39.44
C GLN A 240 36.64 29.28 40.97
N PHE A 241 37.80 29.28 41.65
CA PHE A 241 37.87 28.98 43.07
C PHE A 241 37.08 29.98 43.92
N GLY A 242 36.17 29.48 44.76
CA GLY A 242 35.37 30.28 45.67
C GLY A 242 34.15 30.96 45.04
N LYS A 243 33.91 30.78 43.73
CA LYS A 243 32.64 31.17 43.11
C LYS A 243 31.50 30.27 43.59
N GLN A 244 30.27 30.73 43.42
CA GLN A 244 29.08 29.92 43.58
C GLN A 244 28.12 30.25 42.45
N TYR A 245 27.63 29.20 41.79
CA TYR A 245 26.71 29.30 40.65
C TYR A 245 25.30 28.92 41.08
N PRO A 246 24.27 29.30 40.31
CA PRO A 246 22.94 28.72 40.47
C PRO A 246 22.97 27.19 40.30
N CYS A 247 22.12 26.49 41.06
CA CYS A 247 21.97 25.04 40.92
C CYS A 247 21.46 24.69 39.52
N SER A 248 22.15 23.78 38.84
CA SER A 248 21.74 23.22 37.55
C SER A 248 20.64 22.16 37.74
N LYS A 249 19.69 22.14 36.80
CA LYS A 249 18.61 21.12 36.72
C LYS A 249 18.68 20.29 35.44
N ILE A 250 19.78 20.39 34.68
CA ILE A 250 19.96 19.71 33.38
C ILE A 250 19.71 18.20 33.52
N TYR A 251 20.23 17.59 34.58
CA TYR A 251 20.18 16.14 34.81
C TYR A 251 19.03 15.71 35.72
N GLY A 252 18.11 16.60 36.09
CA GLY A 252 16.94 16.23 36.89
C GLY A 252 16.50 17.28 37.89
N ASP A 253 15.29 17.10 38.38
CA ASP A 253 14.60 17.97 39.33
C ASP A 253 14.19 17.25 40.62
N GLY A 254 14.70 16.02 40.82
CA GLY A 254 14.48 15.23 42.03
C GLY A 254 13.32 14.23 41.94
N ASN A 255 12.73 14.05 40.75
CA ASN A 255 11.57 13.17 40.54
C ASN A 255 11.80 12.11 39.44
N ALA A 256 13.05 11.75 39.15
CA ALA A 256 13.36 10.74 38.15
C ALA A 256 12.81 9.35 38.52
N VAL A 257 13.03 8.88 39.75
CA VAL A 257 12.60 7.56 40.22
C VAL A 257 11.06 7.41 40.18
N PRO A 258 10.25 8.36 40.71
CA PRO A 258 8.80 8.31 40.56
C PRO A 258 8.34 8.23 39.09
N ARG A 259 8.98 8.95 38.16
CA ARG A 259 8.66 8.88 36.72
C ARG A 259 8.97 7.52 36.13
N ILE A 260 10.15 6.97 36.43
CA ILE A 260 10.57 5.65 35.94
C ILE A 260 9.61 4.57 36.45
N LEU A 261 9.22 4.62 37.72
CA LEU A 261 8.24 3.66 38.28
C LEU A 261 6.86 3.79 37.63
N LYS A 262 6.41 5.01 37.32
CA LYS A 262 5.16 5.24 36.60
C LYS A 262 5.23 4.67 35.18
N PHE A 263 6.34 4.88 34.49
CA PHE A 263 6.56 4.38 33.12
C PHE A 263 6.65 2.85 33.07
N LEU A 264 7.36 2.23 34.02
CA LEU A 264 7.38 0.77 34.16
C LEU A 264 5.97 0.19 34.33
N LYS A 265 5.11 0.86 35.10
CA LYS A 265 3.70 0.45 35.30
C LYS A 265 2.82 0.66 34.07
N SER A 266 3.22 1.51 33.12
CA SER A 266 2.46 1.75 31.88
C SER A 266 2.87 0.84 30.73
N ILE A 267 3.92 0.03 30.89
CA ILE A 267 4.34 -0.91 29.85
C ILE A 267 3.31 -2.03 29.72
N ASP A 268 2.76 -2.20 28.52
CA ASP A 268 1.88 -3.32 28.20
C ASP A 268 2.69 -4.57 27.83
N LEU A 269 2.60 -5.59 28.68
CA LEU A 269 3.28 -6.87 28.50
C LEU A 269 2.64 -7.75 27.40
N GLN A 270 1.49 -7.36 26.85
CA GLN A 270 0.84 -8.03 25.72
C GLN A 270 1.31 -7.52 24.36
N GLU A 271 2.01 -6.38 24.29
CA GLU A 271 2.51 -5.83 23.03
C GLU A 271 3.49 -6.79 22.33
N PRO A 272 3.56 -6.80 20.99
CA PRO A 272 4.53 -7.61 20.26
C PRO A 272 5.98 -7.36 20.74
N LEU A 273 6.70 -8.44 21.01
CA LEU A 273 8.11 -8.42 21.43
C LEU A 273 9.04 -7.95 20.30
N GLN A 274 8.63 -8.10 19.04
CA GLN A 274 9.43 -7.66 17.92
C GLN A 274 9.52 -6.12 17.90
N LYS A 275 10.72 -5.59 18.15
CA LYS A 275 11.00 -4.16 18.06
C LYS A 275 10.79 -3.64 16.63
N LYS A 276 10.13 -2.48 16.53
CA LYS A 276 9.99 -1.70 15.30
C LYS A 276 10.82 -0.42 15.42
N PHE A 277 11.38 0.02 14.30
CA PHE A 277 12.13 1.28 14.22
C PHE A 277 11.29 2.31 13.47
N CYS A 278 11.25 3.53 14.00
CA CYS A 278 10.52 4.66 13.44
C CYS A 278 11.39 5.39 12.42
N PHE A 279 11.70 4.72 11.31
CA PHE A 279 12.42 5.36 10.21
C PHE A 279 11.59 6.51 9.65
N PRO A 280 12.22 7.64 9.27
CA PRO A 280 11.51 8.70 8.57
C PRO A 280 10.84 8.12 7.31
N PRO A 281 9.65 8.62 6.93
CA PRO A 281 8.95 8.12 5.75
C PRO A 281 9.85 8.27 4.54
N VAL A 282 10.05 7.17 3.82
CA VAL A 282 10.65 7.22 2.49
C VAL A 282 9.69 8.04 1.63
N LYS A 283 10.16 9.13 1.00
CA LYS A 283 9.38 9.82 -0.04
C LYS A 283 8.89 8.74 -0.99
N GLU A 284 7.57 8.59 -1.12
CA GLU A 284 6.92 7.49 -1.83
C GLU A 284 7.72 7.12 -3.08
N ASN A 285 8.42 5.99 -3.03
CA ASN A 285 8.75 5.31 -4.26
C ASN A 285 7.41 4.87 -4.82
N ILE A 286 7.14 5.22 -6.08
CA ILE A 286 6.02 4.71 -6.87
C ILE A 286 6.26 3.20 -7.06
N SER A 287 6.09 2.44 -5.99
CA SER A 287 6.05 0.99 -6.02
C SER A 287 4.68 0.66 -6.59
N GLN A 288 4.65 0.32 -7.87
CA GLN A 288 3.43 -0.10 -8.54
C GLN A 288 3.02 -1.46 -7.96
N ASP A 289 2.14 -1.44 -6.96
CA ASP A 289 1.43 -2.64 -6.51
C ASP A 289 0.63 -3.20 -7.70
N ILE A 290 0.58 -4.52 -7.85
CA ILE A 290 -0.19 -5.15 -8.93
C ILE A 290 -1.67 -4.82 -8.82
N ASP A 291 -2.20 -4.67 -7.60
CA ASP A 291 -3.58 -4.25 -7.39
C ASP A 291 -3.79 -2.80 -7.86
N HIS A 292 -2.83 -1.91 -7.58
CA HIS A 292 -2.84 -0.56 -8.11
C HIS A 292 -2.70 -0.52 -9.65
N ILE A 293 -1.89 -1.39 -10.25
CA ILE A 293 -1.78 -1.53 -11.71
C ILE A 293 -3.12 -1.99 -12.29
N LEU A 294 -3.75 -3.02 -11.71
CA LEU A 294 -5.02 -3.56 -12.20
C LEU A 294 -6.18 -2.58 -12.02
N GLU A 295 -6.13 -1.72 -11.00
CA GLU A 295 -7.14 -0.68 -10.73
C GLU A 295 -6.92 0.58 -11.58
N THR A 296 -5.67 0.98 -11.83
CA THR A 296 -5.39 2.24 -12.53
C THR A 296 -5.21 2.07 -14.04
N LEU A 297 -4.70 0.95 -14.54
CA LEU A 297 -4.56 0.73 -15.99
C LEU A 297 -5.92 0.57 -16.64
N SER A 298 -6.21 1.44 -17.60
CA SER A 298 -7.52 1.56 -18.21
C SER A 298 -7.44 1.71 -19.72
N ALA A 299 -8.55 1.40 -20.40
CA ALA A 299 -8.78 1.66 -21.80
C ALA A 299 -9.92 2.67 -21.96
N LEU A 300 -9.84 3.52 -22.99
CA LEU A 300 -11.02 4.19 -23.51
C LEU A 300 -11.71 3.26 -24.50
N ALA A 301 -12.97 2.95 -24.25
CA ALA A 301 -13.80 2.14 -25.12
C ALA A 301 -14.88 3.00 -25.76
N VAL A 302 -15.02 2.89 -27.07
CA VAL A 302 -16.07 3.54 -27.85
C VAL A 302 -16.95 2.46 -28.46
N ASP A 303 -18.26 2.65 -28.40
CA ASP A 303 -19.21 1.80 -29.12
C ASP A 303 -20.18 2.66 -29.95
N LEU A 304 -20.16 2.43 -31.26
CA LEU A 304 -20.96 3.08 -32.29
C LEU A 304 -22.09 2.15 -32.73
N GLY A 305 -23.16 2.11 -31.93
CA GLY A 305 -24.37 1.38 -32.26
C GLY A 305 -25.30 2.15 -33.22
N GLY A 306 -26.33 1.49 -33.74
CA GLY A 306 -27.31 2.10 -34.65
C GLY A 306 -28.23 3.16 -34.02
N THR A 307 -28.11 3.42 -32.72
CA THR A 307 -28.96 4.40 -32.00
C THR A 307 -28.14 5.29 -31.09
N ASN A 308 -27.25 4.70 -30.28
CA ASN A 308 -26.45 5.42 -29.29
C ASN A 308 -24.96 5.31 -29.61
N LEU A 309 -24.24 6.40 -29.36
CA LEU A 309 -22.78 6.44 -29.25
C LEU A 309 -22.43 6.40 -27.76
N ARG A 310 -21.58 5.45 -27.38
CA ARG A 310 -21.14 5.27 -25.99
C ARG A 310 -19.63 5.40 -25.91
N VAL A 311 -19.15 6.09 -24.89
CA VAL A 311 -17.72 6.15 -24.54
C VAL A 311 -17.57 5.77 -23.08
N ALA A 312 -16.60 4.92 -22.75
CA ALA A 312 -16.35 4.49 -21.38
C ALA A 312 -14.87 4.40 -21.04
N ILE A 313 -14.57 4.61 -19.77
CA ILE A 313 -13.29 4.27 -19.16
C ILE A 313 -13.45 2.87 -18.56
N VAL A 314 -12.64 1.92 -18.99
CA VAL A 314 -12.73 0.52 -18.57
C VAL A 314 -11.39 0.08 -17.97
N SER A 315 -11.40 -0.46 -16.75
CA SER A 315 -10.19 -0.94 -16.07
C SER A 315 -9.66 -2.24 -16.67
N MET A 316 -8.44 -2.63 -16.30
CA MET A 316 -7.82 -3.91 -16.71
C MET A 316 -8.66 -5.14 -16.28
N LYS A 317 -9.43 -5.03 -15.19
CA LYS A 317 -10.36 -6.08 -14.71
C LYS A 317 -11.64 -6.17 -15.55
N GLY A 318 -11.89 -5.24 -16.46
CA GLY A 318 -13.13 -5.14 -17.24
C GLY A 318 -14.24 -4.38 -16.51
N GLU A 319 -13.92 -3.60 -15.49
CA GLU A 319 -14.90 -2.78 -14.78
C GLU A 319 -15.10 -1.45 -15.51
N ILE A 320 -16.36 -1.09 -15.78
CA ILE A 320 -16.72 0.20 -16.37
C ILE A 320 -16.66 1.27 -15.26
N VAL A 321 -15.56 2.02 -15.21
CA VAL A 321 -15.33 3.07 -14.21
C VAL A 321 -16.28 4.25 -14.43
N LYS A 322 -16.45 4.64 -15.69
CA LYS A 322 -17.37 5.71 -16.09
C LYS A 322 -17.85 5.49 -17.51
N LYS A 323 -19.12 5.83 -17.77
CA LYS A 323 -19.76 5.70 -19.09
C LYS A 323 -20.51 6.96 -19.46
N TYR A 324 -20.32 7.39 -20.69
CA TYR A 324 -20.99 8.49 -21.35
C TYR A 324 -21.87 7.92 -22.45
N THR A 325 -23.04 8.51 -22.67
CA THR A 325 -23.97 8.05 -23.70
C THR A 325 -24.62 9.26 -24.36
N GLN A 326 -24.56 9.29 -25.69
CA GLN A 326 -25.23 10.27 -26.53
C GLN A 326 -25.94 9.53 -27.66
N PHE A 327 -26.87 10.20 -28.33
CA PHE A 327 -27.41 9.67 -29.59
C PHE A 327 -26.32 9.63 -30.64
N ASN A 328 -26.27 8.56 -31.43
CA ASN A 328 -25.34 8.47 -32.56
C ASN A 328 -25.85 9.41 -33.67
N PRO A 329 -25.10 10.49 -34.04
CA PRO A 329 -25.53 11.42 -35.06
C PRO A 329 -25.76 10.73 -36.41
N LYS A 330 -26.56 11.35 -37.28
CA LYS A 330 -26.90 10.75 -38.58
C LYS A 330 -25.87 11.09 -39.67
N THR A 331 -25.17 12.20 -39.55
CA THR A 331 -24.14 12.64 -40.49
C THR A 331 -22.73 12.23 -40.03
N TYR A 332 -21.81 12.11 -40.97
CA TYR A 332 -20.41 11.78 -40.69
C TYR A 332 -19.73 12.85 -39.82
N GLU A 333 -19.85 14.13 -40.19
CA GLU A 333 -19.14 15.24 -39.52
C GLU A 333 -19.56 15.38 -38.05
N GLU A 334 -20.86 15.33 -37.77
CA GLU A 334 -21.36 15.39 -36.40
C GLU A 334 -20.87 14.19 -35.58
N ARG A 335 -20.85 13.00 -36.18
CA ARG A 335 -20.44 11.77 -35.52
C ARG A 335 -18.95 11.77 -35.16
N ILE A 336 -18.07 12.10 -36.11
CA ILE A 336 -16.62 12.09 -35.84
C ILE A 336 -16.25 13.16 -34.80
N ASN A 337 -16.85 14.36 -34.89
CA ASN A 337 -16.65 15.42 -33.91
C ASN A 337 -17.13 15.02 -32.52
N LEU A 338 -18.30 14.36 -32.43
CA LEU A 338 -18.83 13.89 -31.16
C LEU A 338 -17.97 12.78 -30.55
N ILE A 339 -17.47 11.84 -31.35
CA ILE A 339 -16.52 10.81 -30.87
C ILE A 339 -15.30 11.48 -30.27
N LEU A 340 -14.67 12.41 -31.01
CA LEU A 340 -13.47 13.11 -30.55
C LEU A 340 -13.74 13.89 -29.24
N GLN A 341 -14.85 14.64 -29.20
CA GLN A 341 -15.25 15.39 -28.02
C GLN A 341 -15.44 14.48 -26.79
N MET A 342 -16.21 13.40 -26.93
CA MET A 342 -16.48 12.47 -25.83
C MET A 342 -15.20 11.74 -25.38
N CYS A 343 -14.30 11.39 -26.30
CA CYS A 343 -13.03 10.76 -25.97
C CYS A 343 -12.08 11.72 -25.24
N VAL A 344 -11.99 12.99 -25.66
CA VAL A 344 -11.18 14.01 -24.98
C VAL A 344 -11.71 14.27 -23.56
N GLU A 345 -13.03 14.37 -23.42
CA GLU A 345 -13.67 14.52 -22.11
C GLU A 345 -13.40 13.31 -21.19
N ALA A 346 -13.56 12.10 -21.71
CA ALA A 346 -13.28 10.88 -20.96
C ALA A 346 -11.79 10.74 -20.60
N ALA A 347 -10.87 11.12 -21.48
CA ALA A 347 -9.44 11.13 -21.20
C ALA A 347 -9.09 12.12 -20.06
N ALA A 348 -9.66 13.33 -20.09
CA ALA A 348 -9.47 14.32 -19.03
C ALA A 348 -10.07 13.86 -17.69
N GLU A 349 -11.22 13.18 -17.73
CA GLU A 349 -11.84 12.63 -16.54
C GLU A 349 -11.06 11.43 -15.96
N ALA A 350 -10.46 10.59 -16.82
CA ALA A 350 -9.63 9.48 -16.40
C ALA A 350 -8.47 9.95 -15.51
N VAL A 351 -7.83 11.08 -15.84
CA VAL A 351 -6.77 11.68 -15.00
C VAL A 351 -7.30 12.02 -13.60
N LYS A 352 -8.51 12.59 -13.49
CA LYS A 352 -9.12 12.91 -12.18
C LYS A 352 -9.47 11.67 -11.37
N LEU A 353 -9.86 10.59 -12.05
CA LEU A 353 -10.18 9.29 -11.46
C LEU A 353 -8.93 8.41 -11.23
N ASN A 354 -7.73 8.97 -11.41
CA ASN A 354 -6.46 8.26 -11.29
C ASN A 354 -6.36 7.01 -12.19
N CYS A 355 -7.01 7.05 -13.36
CA CYS A 355 -6.98 6.01 -14.37
C CYS A 355 -5.96 6.37 -15.46
N ARG A 356 -4.97 5.50 -15.68
CA ARG A 356 -3.99 5.62 -16.76
C ARG A 356 -4.53 4.97 -18.03
N ILE A 357 -4.92 5.78 -19.00
CA ILE A 357 -5.39 5.31 -20.31
C ILE A 357 -4.22 4.77 -21.15
N LEU A 358 -4.35 3.54 -21.64
CA LEU A 358 -3.35 2.86 -22.45
C LEU A 358 -3.57 2.98 -23.97
N GLY A 359 -4.79 3.33 -24.38
CA GLY A 359 -5.22 3.37 -25.77
C GLY A 359 -6.73 3.51 -25.91
N VAL A 360 -7.19 3.57 -27.16
CA VAL A 360 -8.62 3.65 -27.50
C VAL A 360 -9.03 2.43 -28.32
N GLY A 361 -10.07 1.75 -27.89
CA GLY A 361 -10.71 0.68 -28.64
C GLY A 361 -12.07 1.13 -29.13
N ILE A 362 -12.41 0.80 -30.36
CA ILE A 362 -13.66 1.21 -31.00
C ILE A 362 -14.39 -0.01 -31.53
N SER A 363 -15.60 -0.21 -31.03
CA SER A 363 -16.63 -1.08 -31.57
C SER A 363 -17.52 -0.26 -32.51
N THR A 364 -17.79 -0.77 -33.71
CA THR A 364 -18.68 -0.09 -34.65
C THR A 364 -19.46 -1.08 -35.51
N GLY A 365 -20.71 -0.73 -35.82
CA GLY A 365 -21.48 -1.45 -36.83
C GLY A 365 -20.88 -1.30 -38.23
N GLY A 366 -20.96 -2.37 -39.03
CA GLY A 366 -20.39 -2.44 -40.37
C GLY A 366 -19.09 -3.22 -40.44
N ARG A 367 -18.58 -3.37 -41.66
CA ARG A 367 -17.34 -4.11 -41.95
C ARG A 367 -16.15 -3.21 -41.73
N VAL A 368 -15.19 -3.68 -40.94
CA VAL A 368 -14.01 -2.93 -40.51
C VAL A 368 -12.77 -3.66 -40.96
N ASN A 369 -11.78 -2.94 -41.48
CA ASN A 369 -10.41 -3.43 -41.59
C ASN A 369 -9.65 -3.06 -40.29
N PRO A 370 -9.44 -4.00 -39.35
CA PRO A 370 -8.83 -3.68 -38.04
C PRO A 370 -7.35 -3.33 -38.17
N ARG A 371 -6.70 -3.80 -39.24
CA ARG A 371 -5.26 -3.56 -39.49
C ARG A 371 -4.99 -2.10 -39.82
N GLU A 372 -5.91 -1.45 -40.53
CA GLU A 372 -5.79 -0.04 -40.91
C GLU A 372 -6.62 0.86 -39.99
N GLY A 373 -7.65 0.33 -39.32
CA GLY A 373 -8.58 1.11 -38.50
C GLY A 373 -9.63 1.83 -39.33
N ILE A 374 -10.03 1.23 -40.46
CA ILE A 374 -10.94 1.81 -41.44
C ILE A 374 -12.26 1.05 -41.44
N VAL A 375 -13.38 1.77 -41.36
CA VAL A 375 -14.71 1.22 -41.63
C VAL A 375 -14.90 1.19 -43.14
N LEU A 376 -14.94 -0.02 -43.72
CA LEU A 376 -15.05 -0.22 -45.15
C LEU A 376 -16.47 0.10 -45.63
N HIS A 377 -17.47 -0.48 -44.97
CA HIS A 377 -18.86 -0.22 -45.32
C HIS A 377 -19.83 -0.51 -44.17
N SER A 378 -20.86 0.31 -44.02
CA SER A 378 -21.96 0.14 -43.07
C SER A 378 -23.31 -0.01 -43.76
N THR A 379 -24.25 -0.73 -43.14
CA THR A 379 -25.65 -0.75 -43.61
C THR A 379 -26.33 0.59 -43.34
N LYS A 380 -27.59 0.74 -43.76
CA LYS A 380 -28.38 1.97 -43.52
C LYS A 380 -28.61 2.29 -42.03
N LEU A 381 -28.20 1.42 -41.11
CA LEU A 381 -28.24 1.66 -39.67
C LEU A 381 -27.32 2.81 -39.25
N ILE A 382 -26.15 2.96 -39.89
CA ILE A 382 -25.24 4.08 -39.67
C ILE A 382 -24.98 4.76 -41.02
N GLN A 383 -25.63 5.91 -41.22
CA GLN A 383 -25.54 6.68 -42.46
C GLN A 383 -24.18 7.39 -42.58
N GLU A 384 -23.73 7.61 -43.81
CA GLU A 384 -22.45 8.27 -44.11
C GLU A 384 -21.25 7.58 -43.43
N TRP A 385 -21.24 6.24 -43.41
CA TRP A 385 -20.25 5.43 -42.69
C TRP A 385 -19.60 4.38 -43.61
N ASN A 386 -19.04 4.85 -44.74
CA ASN A 386 -18.34 4.03 -45.72
C ASN A 386 -16.96 4.64 -46.01
N SER A 387 -15.93 3.78 -46.10
CA SER A 387 -14.53 4.18 -46.27
C SER A 387 -14.06 5.26 -45.27
N VAL A 388 -14.42 5.10 -43.99
CA VAL A 388 -14.11 6.06 -42.92
C VAL A 388 -12.87 5.60 -42.14
N ASP A 389 -11.82 6.42 -42.14
CA ASP A 389 -10.66 6.24 -41.26
C ASP A 389 -10.97 6.78 -39.86
N LEU A 390 -10.97 5.90 -38.86
CA LEU A 390 -11.16 6.26 -37.46
C LEU A 390 -9.85 6.30 -36.67
N ARG A 391 -8.81 5.61 -37.13
CA ARG A 391 -7.56 5.52 -36.38
C ARG A 391 -6.83 6.86 -36.40
N THR A 392 -6.60 7.43 -37.57
CA THR A 392 -5.81 8.65 -37.74
C THR A 392 -6.36 9.84 -36.95
N PRO A 393 -7.63 10.26 -37.10
CA PRO A 393 -8.13 11.44 -36.38
C PRO A 393 -8.11 11.27 -34.86
N LEU A 394 -8.39 10.06 -34.35
CA LEU A 394 -8.36 9.80 -32.91
C LEU A 394 -6.94 9.69 -32.36
N SER A 395 -6.01 9.07 -33.10
CA SER A 395 -4.61 8.99 -32.68
C SER A 395 -3.95 10.36 -32.68
N ASP A 396 -4.24 11.20 -33.69
CA ASP A 396 -3.68 12.55 -33.81
C ASP A 396 -4.21 13.46 -32.70
N THR A 397 -5.49 13.32 -32.33
CA THR A 397 -6.13 14.15 -31.30
C THR A 397 -5.76 13.72 -29.88
N LEU A 398 -5.70 12.41 -29.61
CA LEU A 398 -5.53 11.87 -28.25
C LEU A 398 -4.09 11.45 -27.95
N HIS A 399 -3.23 11.35 -28.97
CA HIS A 399 -1.87 10.82 -28.88
C HIS A 399 -1.81 9.42 -28.26
N LEU A 400 -2.82 8.61 -28.59
CA LEU A 400 -2.99 7.23 -28.11
C LEU A 400 -3.12 6.26 -29.28
N PRO A 401 -2.67 5.00 -29.11
CA PRO A 401 -2.93 3.96 -30.11
C PRO A 401 -4.42 3.63 -30.18
N VAL A 402 -4.92 3.36 -31.39
CA VAL A 402 -6.35 3.14 -31.67
C VAL A 402 -6.59 1.79 -32.36
N TRP A 403 -7.50 0.99 -31.83
CA TRP A 403 -7.99 -0.25 -32.43
C TRP A 403 -9.46 -0.10 -32.78
N VAL A 404 -9.85 -0.69 -33.90
CA VAL A 404 -11.21 -0.62 -34.43
C VAL A 404 -11.59 -2.01 -34.89
N ASP A 405 -12.76 -2.51 -34.50
CA ASP A 405 -13.31 -3.75 -35.03
C ASP A 405 -14.85 -3.67 -35.08
N ASN A 406 -15.46 -4.63 -35.74
CA ASN A 406 -16.90 -4.80 -35.78
C ASN A 406 -17.47 -5.04 -34.36
N ASP A 407 -18.69 -4.58 -34.11
CA ASP A 407 -19.40 -4.69 -32.84
C ASP A 407 -19.64 -6.14 -32.38
N GLY A 408 -20.01 -7.03 -33.30
CA GLY A 408 -20.13 -8.47 -33.05
C GLY A 408 -18.78 -9.13 -32.73
N ASN A 409 -17.73 -8.76 -33.46
CA ASN A 409 -16.36 -9.20 -33.15
C ASN A 409 -15.91 -8.72 -31.76
N CYS A 410 -16.17 -7.46 -31.43
CA CYS A 410 -15.89 -6.91 -30.10
C CYS A 410 -16.63 -7.68 -29.02
N ALA A 411 -17.92 -7.98 -29.21
CA ALA A 411 -18.68 -8.82 -28.27
C ALA A 411 -18.00 -10.18 -28.04
N ALA A 412 -17.47 -10.82 -29.10
CA ALA A 412 -16.74 -12.08 -28.94
C ALA A 412 -15.43 -11.90 -28.16
N LEU A 413 -14.68 -10.82 -28.40
CA LEU A 413 -13.47 -10.52 -27.63
C LEU A 413 -13.77 -10.29 -26.14
N ALA A 414 -14.89 -9.63 -25.83
CA ALA A 414 -15.33 -9.43 -24.46
C ALA A 414 -15.62 -10.76 -23.76
N GLU A 415 -16.37 -11.65 -24.42
CA GLU A 415 -16.66 -12.98 -23.89
C GLU A 415 -15.39 -13.83 -23.72
N ARG A 416 -14.43 -13.71 -24.64
CA ARG A 416 -13.14 -14.40 -24.56
C ARG A 416 -12.32 -13.93 -23.35
N LYS A 417 -12.38 -12.64 -23.01
CA LYS A 417 -11.54 -12.04 -21.96
C LYS A 417 -12.20 -12.05 -20.58
N PHE A 418 -13.46 -11.64 -20.52
CA PHE A 418 -14.18 -11.33 -19.28
C PHE A 418 -15.38 -12.25 -19.01
N GLY A 419 -15.97 -12.84 -20.04
CA GLY A 419 -17.21 -13.60 -19.94
C GLY A 419 -17.03 -15.12 -20.02
N GLN A 420 -18.06 -15.79 -20.52
CA GLN A 420 -18.18 -17.25 -20.53
C GLN A 420 -17.34 -17.92 -21.63
N GLY A 421 -16.81 -17.15 -22.59
CA GLY A 421 -15.90 -17.63 -23.62
C GLY A 421 -14.45 -17.82 -23.16
N LYS A 422 -14.14 -17.52 -21.90
CA LYS A 422 -12.77 -17.51 -21.38
C LYS A 422 -12.12 -18.89 -21.39
N GLY A 423 -10.95 -18.97 -22.03
CA GLY A 423 -10.16 -20.20 -22.14
C GLY A 423 -10.66 -21.20 -23.18
N LEU A 424 -11.78 -20.93 -23.86
CA LEU A 424 -12.29 -21.79 -24.92
C LEU A 424 -11.52 -21.59 -26.22
N GLU A 425 -11.30 -22.68 -26.94
CA GLU A 425 -10.66 -22.67 -28.26
C GLU A 425 -11.60 -22.15 -29.34
N ASN A 426 -12.89 -22.48 -29.25
CA ASN A 426 -13.89 -22.13 -30.23
C ASN A 426 -15.23 -21.80 -29.57
N PHE A 427 -15.83 -20.68 -29.96
CA PHE A 427 -17.20 -20.33 -29.60
C PHE A 427 -17.74 -19.28 -30.57
N VAL A 428 -19.07 -19.13 -30.59
CA VAL A 428 -19.74 -18.10 -31.38
C VAL A 428 -20.59 -17.23 -30.46
N THR A 429 -20.61 -15.93 -30.72
CA THR A 429 -21.55 -15.00 -30.06
C THR A 429 -22.51 -14.40 -31.07
N LEU A 430 -23.75 -14.21 -30.65
CA LEU A 430 -24.76 -13.44 -31.36
C LEU A 430 -25.23 -12.31 -30.44
N ILE A 431 -24.96 -11.06 -30.82
CA ILE A 431 -25.36 -9.87 -30.08
C ILE A 431 -26.62 -9.28 -30.69
N THR A 432 -27.70 -9.26 -29.90
CA THR A 432 -29.01 -8.78 -30.32
C THR A 432 -29.30 -7.39 -29.74
N GLY A 433 -29.41 -6.39 -30.61
CA GLY A 433 -29.70 -5.00 -30.25
C GLY A 433 -30.62 -4.37 -31.29
N THR A 434 -30.26 -3.18 -31.79
CA THR A 434 -30.93 -2.56 -32.94
C THR A 434 -30.91 -3.50 -34.16
N GLY A 435 -29.76 -4.14 -34.42
CA GLY A 435 -29.56 -5.23 -35.39
C GLY A 435 -29.14 -6.55 -34.71
N ILE A 436 -28.57 -7.48 -35.47
CA ILE A 436 -27.94 -8.71 -34.96
C ILE A 436 -26.49 -8.78 -35.44
N GLY A 437 -25.56 -8.58 -34.53
CA GLY A 437 -24.13 -8.77 -34.77
C GLY A 437 -23.68 -10.21 -34.45
N GLY A 438 -22.55 -10.61 -35.00
CA GLY A 438 -21.95 -11.92 -34.75
C GLY A 438 -20.44 -11.83 -34.56
N GLY A 439 -19.89 -12.77 -33.80
CA GLY A 439 -18.45 -12.94 -33.66
C GLY A 439 -18.09 -14.41 -33.52
N ILE A 440 -17.02 -14.83 -34.18
CA ILE A 440 -16.58 -16.23 -34.20
C ILE A 440 -15.14 -16.28 -33.68
N ILE A 441 -14.94 -17.05 -32.61
CA ILE A 441 -13.62 -17.45 -32.13
C ILE A 441 -13.35 -18.87 -32.60
N HIS A 442 -12.19 -19.08 -33.23
CA HIS A 442 -11.69 -20.38 -33.66
C HIS A 442 -10.18 -20.42 -33.43
N GLN A 443 -9.67 -21.50 -32.83
CA GLN A 443 -8.27 -21.61 -32.41
C GLN A 443 -7.83 -20.41 -31.54
N HIS A 444 -8.69 -20.02 -30.60
CA HIS A 444 -8.55 -18.87 -29.70
C HIS A 444 -8.54 -17.48 -30.35
N GLU A 445 -8.65 -17.36 -31.67
CA GLU A 445 -8.59 -16.08 -32.39
C GLU A 445 -9.86 -15.77 -33.16
N LEU A 446 -10.09 -14.49 -33.44
CA LEU A 446 -11.20 -14.04 -34.27
C LEU A 446 -11.04 -14.50 -35.73
N ILE A 447 -12.14 -14.89 -36.35
CA ILE A 447 -12.23 -15.03 -37.81
C ILE A 447 -12.77 -13.72 -38.40
N HIS A 448 -11.91 -12.92 -39.05
CA HIS A 448 -12.33 -11.74 -39.81
C HIS A 448 -12.74 -12.05 -41.26
N GLY A 449 -12.28 -13.19 -41.81
CA GLY A 449 -12.49 -13.55 -43.20
C GLY A 449 -11.55 -12.82 -44.17
N SER A 450 -11.59 -13.21 -45.45
CA SER A 450 -10.69 -12.70 -46.49
C SER A 450 -10.91 -11.23 -46.84
N SER A 451 -12.12 -10.72 -46.64
CA SER A 451 -12.53 -9.35 -46.94
C SER A 451 -13.19 -8.64 -45.74
N PHE A 452 -12.85 -9.08 -44.52
CA PHE A 452 -13.37 -8.51 -43.26
C PHE A 452 -14.91 -8.56 -43.13
N CYS A 453 -15.51 -9.64 -43.62
CA CYS A 453 -16.97 -9.85 -43.65
C CYS A 453 -17.38 -11.21 -43.05
N ALA A 454 -16.46 -11.91 -42.39
CA ALA A 454 -16.86 -13.08 -41.60
C ALA A 454 -17.72 -12.65 -40.41
N ALA A 455 -18.50 -13.59 -39.89
CA ALA A 455 -19.37 -13.37 -38.72
C ALA A 455 -20.44 -12.26 -38.86
N GLU A 456 -20.82 -11.88 -40.08
CA GLU A 456 -22.04 -11.10 -40.38
C GLU A 456 -23.31 -11.97 -40.20
N LEU A 457 -23.45 -12.53 -38.99
CA LEU A 457 -24.39 -13.61 -38.68
C LEU A 457 -25.84 -13.14 -38.72
N GLY A 458 -26.12 -11.85 -38.50
CA GLY A 458 -27.44 -11.26 -38.69
C GLY A 458 -28.00 -11.42 -40.10
N HIS A 459 -27.12 -11.64 -41.09
CA HIS A 459 -27.49 -11.78 -42.50
C HIS A 459 -27.59 -13.23 -42.98
N LEU A 460 -27.48 -14.21 -42.07
CA LEU A 460 -27.84 -15.60 -42.39
C LEU A 460 -29.30 -15.67 -42.86
N VAL A 461 -29.50 -16.18 -44.06
CA VAL A 461 -30.84 -16.32 -44.66
C VAL A 461 -31.49 -17.62 -44.20
N VAL A 462 -32.70 -17.52 -43.67
CA VAL A 462 -33.47 -18.66 -43.14
C VAL A 462 -34.84 -18.82 -43.78
N SER A 463 -35.17 -17.97 -44.77
CA SER A 463 -36.42 -18.04 -45.52
C SER A 463 -36.24 -17.55 -46.96
N LEU A 464 -36.83 -18.27 -47.92
CA LEU A 464 -36.87 -17.87 -49.33
C LEU A 464 -37.83 -16.69 -49.56
N ASP A 465 -38.95 -16.65 -48.83
CA ASP A 465 -40.02 -15.65 -48.96
C ASP A 465 -40.15 -14.80 -47.68
N GLY A 466 -39.02 -14.52 -47.03
CA GLY A 466 -38.97 -13.79 -45.75
C GLY A 466 -39.10 -12.27 -45.88
N PRO A 467 -39.11 -11.54 -44.75
CA PRO A 467 -39.19 -10.09 -44.73
C PRO A 467 -37.92 -9.44 -45.30
N ASP A 468 -38.09 -8.25 -45.86
CA ASP A 468 -36.99 -7.43 -46.36
C ASP A 468 -36.01 -7.05 -45.25
N CYS A 469 -34.72 -7.24 -45.52
CA CYS A 469 -33.64 -6.87 -44.63
C CYS A 469 -33.05 -5.50 -45.00
N SER A 470 -32.52 -4.80 -44.00
CA SER A 470 -31.84 -3.51 -44.17
C SER A 470 -30.61 -3.59 -45.10
N CYS A 471 -30.01 -4.77 -45.24
CA CYS A 471 -28.87 -5.03 -46.11
C CYS A 471 -29.23 -5.09 -47.61
N GLY A 472 -30.52 -5.14 -47.97
CA GLY A 472 -31.01 -5.23 -49.35
C GLY A 472 -31.40 -6.62 -49.82
N SER A 473 -31.20 -7.65 -48.99
CA SER A 473 -31.73 -9.01 -49.21
C SER A 473 -33.06 -9.21 -48.46
N HIS A 474 -33.57 -10.44 -48.41
CA HIS A 474 -34.78 -10.83 -47.67
C HIS A 474 -34.54 -12.15 -46.91
N GLY A 475 -35.32 -12.36 -45.85
CA GLY A 475 -35.27 -13.61 -45.06
C GLY A 475 -34.05 -13.78 -44.15
N CYS A 476 -33.25 -12.73 -43.95
CA CYS A 476 -32.17 -12.71 -42.97
C CYS A 476 -32.70 -12.81 -41.53
N ILE A 477 -31.95 -13.47 -40.62
CA ILE A 477 -32.36 -13.56 -39.22
C ILE A 477 -32.54 -12.19 -38.55
N GLU A 478 -31.72 -11.18 -38.92
CA GLU A 478 -31.87 -9.81 -38.42
C GLU A 478 -33.24 -9.20 -38.77
N ALA A 479 -33.77 -9.52 -39.95
CA ALA A 479 -35.07 -9.02 -40.41
C ALA A 479 -36.24 -9.62 -39.63
N TYR A 480 -36.02 -10.74 -38.92
CA TYR A 480 -37.00 -11.37 -38.04
C TYR A 480 -36.81 -11.01 -36.56
N ALA A 481 -35.58 -11.07 -36.06
CA ALA A 481 -35.31 -11.19 -34.63
C ALA A 481 -34.59 -10.00 -33.98
N SER A 482 -34.18 -8.99 -34.75
CA SER A 482 -33.57 -7.78 -34.20
C SER A 482 -34.57 -6.91 -33.43
N GLY A 483 -34.07 -6.00 -32.60
CA GLY A 483 -34.90 -5.01 -31.92
C GLY A 483 -35.68 -4.13 -32.90
N MET A 484 -35.08 -3.75 -34.04
CA MET A 484 -35.81 -3.03 -35.09
C MET A 484 -36.90 -3.86 -35.75
N ALA A 485 -36.66 -5.15 -36.01
CA ALA A 485 -37.68 -6.04 -36.55
C ALA A 485 -38.87 -6.16 -35.59
N LEU A 486 -38.60 -6.45 -34.32
CA LEU A 486 -39.64 -6.53 -33.30
C LEU A 486 -40.37 -5.20 -33.09
N GLN A 487 -39.67 -4.07 -33.14
CA GLN A 487 -40.30 -2.75 -33.05
C GLN A 487 -41.24 -2.48 -34.22
N ARG A 488 -40.87 -2.85 -35.45
CA ARG A 488 -41.74 -2.70 -36.63
C ARG A 488 -43.01 -3.52 -36.46
N GLU A 489 -42.89 -4.76 -36.01
CA GLU A 489 -44.04 -5.65 -35.79
C GLU A 489 -44.91 -5.17 -34.62
N ALA A 490 -44.30 -4.67 -33.54
CA ALA A 490 -45.02 -4.06 -32.42
C ALA A 490 -45.83 -2.84 -32.88
N LYS A 491 -45.24 -1.99 -33.72
CA LYS A 491 -45.91 -0.82 -34.26
C LYS A 491 -47.09 -1.21 -35.16
N LYS A 492 -46.93 -2.19 -36.06
CA LYS A 492 -48.04 -2.71 -36.88
C LYS A 492 -49.21 -3.21 -36.01
N LEU A 493 -48.91 -4.00 -34.98
CA LEU A 493 -49.94 -4.48 -34.05
C LEU A 493 -50.62 -3.33 -33.28
N HIS A 494 -49.87 -2.28 -32.94
CA HIS A 494 -50.41 -1.14 -32.23
C HIS A 494 -51.29 -0.27 -33.14
N ASP A 495 -50.86 -0.02 -34.38
CA ASP A 495 -51.62 0.72 -35.38
C ASP A 495 -52.95 0.02 -35.75
N GLU A 496 -53.02 -1.31 -35.56
CA GLU A 496 -54.24 -2.11 -35.69
C GLU A 496 -55.05 -2.26 -34.38
N ASP A 497 -54.66 -1.60 -33.28
CA ASP A 497 -55.26 -1.71 -31.93
C ASP A 497 -55.24 -3.14 -31.33
N LEU A 498 -54.25 -3.95 -31.70
CA LEU A 498 -54.13 -5.36 -31.32
C LEU A 498 -52.97 -5.66 -30.38
N LEU A 499 -52.12 -4.68 -30.07
CA LEU A 499 -50.95 -4.90 -29.22
C LEU A 499 -51.30 -4.91 -27.72
N LEU A 500 -52.04 -3.89 -27.28
CA LEU A 500 -52.27 -3.65 -25.85
C LEU A 500 -53.30 -4.64 -25.31
N VAL A 501 -52.99 -5.21 -24.16
CA VAL A 501 -53.88 -6.09 -23.39
C VAL A 501 -54.12 -5.51 -21.99
N GLU A 502 -55.09 -6.05 -21.27
CA GLU A 502 -55.39 -5.62 -19.90
C GLU A 502 -54.12 -5.62 -19.02
N GLY A 503 -53.88 -4.51 -18.32
CA GLY A 503 -52.67 -4.32 -17.50
C GLY A 503 -51.48 -3.67 -18.23
N MET A 504 -51.63 -3.26 -19.49
CA MET A 504 -50.66 -2.44 -20.20
C MET A 504 -51.16 -1.00 -20.39
N SER A 505 -50.26 -0.05 -20.23
CA SER A 505 -50.45 1.34 -20.64
C SER A 505 -49.17 1.83 -21.30
N VAL A 506 -49.28 2.39 -22.50
CA VAL A 506 -48.16 3.10 -23.14
C VAL A 506 -48.41 4.59 -22.93
N PRO A 507 -47.50 5.33 -22.28
CA PRO A 507 -47.60 6.79 -22.17
C PRO A 507 -47.78 7.42 -23.55
N LYS A 508 -48.60 8.47 -23.66
CA LYS A 508 -48.88 9.12 -24.96
C LYS A 508 -47.61 9.64 -25.68
N ASP A 509 -46.55 9.90 -24.93
CA ASP A 509 -45.30 10.45 -25.43
C ASP A 509 -44.23 9.37 -25.71
N GLU A 510 -44.54 8.09 -25.49
CA GLU A 510 -43.60 6.98 -25.66
C GLU A 510 -43.90 6.17 -26.93
N ALA A 511 -42.87 5.93 -27.75
CA ALA A 511 -43.01 5.11 -28.95
C ALA A 511 -43.03 3.62 -28.61
N VAL A 512 -43.94 2.88 -29.24
CA VAL A 512 -44.03 1.42 -29.13
C VAL A 512 -42.74 0.76 -29.64
N GLY A 513 -42.30 -0.29 -28.94
CA GLY A 513 -41.00 -0.94 -29.15
C GLY A 513 -41.00 -2.43 -28.82
N ALA A 514 -39.83 -3.07 -28.98
CA ALA A 514 -39.68 -4.52 -28.76
C ALA A 514 -40.08 -4.97 -27.34
N LEU A 515 -39.77 -4.18 -26.31
CA LEU A 515 -40.13 -4.49 -24.92
C LEU A 515 -41.65 -4.54 -24.71
N HIS A 516 -42.40 -3.64 -25.36
CA HIS A 516 -43.86 -3.64 -25.32
C HIS A 516 -44.44 -4.91 -25.96
N LEU A 517 -43.86 -5.37 -27.08
CA LEU A 517 -44.25 -6.64 -27.71
C LEU A 517 -44.01 -7.84 -26.79
N ILE A 518 -42.86 -7.87 -26.12
CA ILE A 518 -42.52 -8.93 -25.16
C ILE A 518 -43.47 -8.91 -23.96
N GLN A 519 -43.79 -7.73 -23.43
CA GLN A 519 -44.73 -7.58 -22.33
C GLN A 519 -46.14 -8.03 -22.73
N ALA A 520 -46.62 -7.64 -23.91
CA ALA A 520 -47.90 -8.09 -24.43
C ALA A 520 -47.97 -9.63 -24.55
N ALA A 521 -46.91 -10.25 -25.06
CA ALA A 521 -46.83 -11.71 -25.16
C ALA A 521 -46.86 -12.40 -23.78
N LYS A 522 -46.17 -11.83 -22.78
CA LYS A 522 -46.19 -12.33 -21.39
C LYS A 522 -47.57 -12.21 -20.76
N LEU A 523 -48.33 -11.18 -21.11
CA LEU A 523 -49.70 -10.93 -20.65
C LEU A 523 -50.77 -11.65 -21.49
N GLY A 524 -50.38 -12.58 -22.36
CA GLY A 524 -51.31 -13.47 -23.06
C GLY A 524 -51.73 -13.01 -24.47
N ASN A 525 -51.10 -11.99 -25.04
CA ASN A 525 -51.39 -11.60 -26.44
C ASN A 525 -50.90 -12.67 -27.43
N ALA A 526 -51.83 -13.41 -28.03
CA ALA A 526 -51.53 -14.50 -28.95
C ALA A 526 -50.78 -14.06 -30.22
N LYS A 527 -51.08 -12.86 -30.76
CA LYS A 527 -50.36 -12.34 -31.93
C LYS A 527 -48.91 -11.98 -31.58
N ALA A 528 -48.70 -11.33 -30.45
CA ALA A 528 -47.36 -11.02 -29.97
C ALA A 528 -46.53 -12.30 -29.69
N GLN A 529 -47.16 -13.33 -29.09
CA GLN A 529 -46.53 -14.64 -28.90
C GLN A 529 -46.14 -15.30 -30.23
N SER A 530 -47.00 -15.22 -31.25
CA SER A 530 -46.73 -15.76 -32.57
C SER A 530 -45.53 -15.07 -33.25
N ILE A 531 -45.45 -13.75 -33.14
CA ILE A 531 -44.33 -12.96 -33.70
C ILE A 531 -43.01 -13.32 -33.00
N LEU A 532 -43.00 -13.35 -31.66
CA LEU A 532 -41.80 -13.74 -30.90
C LEU A 532 -41.38 -15.17 -31.16
N ARG A 533 -42.34 -16.09 -31.34
CA ARG A 533 -42.05 -17.47 -31.72
C ARG A 533 -41.41 -17.51 -33.10
N THR A 534 -41.94 -16.76 -34.07
CA THR A 534 -41.39 -16.70 -35.43
C THR A 534 -39.97 -16.12 -35.43
N ALA A 535 -39.76 -15.04 -34.69
CA ALA A 535 -38.45 -14.42 -34.50
C ALA A 535 -37.43 -15.37 -33.85
N GLY A 536 -37.82 -16.03 -32.76
CA GLY A 536 -36.97 -17.00 -32.08
C GLY A 536 -36.69 -18.25 -32.92
N THR A 537 -37.66 -18.71 -33.72
CA THR A 537 -37.44 -19.80 -34.70
C THR A 537 -36.42 -19.40 -35.75
N ALA A 538 -36.56 -18.21 -36.35
CA ALA A 538 -35.61 -17.70 -37.33
C ALA A 538 -34.19 -17.60 -36.77
N LEU A 539 -34.05 -17.06 -35.55
CA LEU A 539 -32.76 -17.01 -34.85
C LEU A 539 -32.21 -18.41 -34.57
N GLY A 540 -33.06 -19.34 -34.11
CA GLY A 540 -32.69 -20.73 -33.85
C GLY A 540 -32.18 -21.44 -35.11
N LEU A 541 -32.83 -21.25 -36.26
CA LEU A 541 -32.37 -21.76 -37.56
C LEU A 541 -31.00 -21.17 -37.96
N GLY A 542 -30.80 -19.88 -37.72
CA GLY A 542 -29.49 -19.24 -37.89
C GLY A 542 -28.41 -19.92 -37.04
N VAL A 543 -28.72 -20.23 -35.78
CA VAL A 543 -27.81 -20.97 -34.90
C VAL A 543 -27.57 -22.39 -35.42
N VAL A 544 -28.58 -23.12 -35.89
CA VAL A 544 -28.40 -24.45 -36.50
C VAL A 544 -27.42 -24.39 -37.69
N ASN A 545 -27.54 -23.39 -38.56
CA ASN A 545 -26.61 -23.19 -39.68
C ASN A 545 -25.17 -22.94 -39.17
N ILE A 546 -25.01 -22.15 -38.11
CA ILE A 546 -23.71 -21.91 -37.47
C ILE A 546 -23.13 -23.21 -36.93
N LEU A 547 -23.93 -24.02 -36.23
CA LEU A 547 -23.49 -25.30 -35.68
C LEU A 547 -23.00 -26.25 -36.77
N HIS A 548 -23.71 -26.34 -37.89
CA HIS A 548 -23.32 -27.22 -39.01
C HIS A 548 -22.12 -26.70 -39.80
N THR A 549 -21.81 -25.41 -39.69
CA THR A 549 -20.67 -24.80 -40.39
C THR A 549 -19.41 -24.78 -39.53
N MET A 550 -19.53 -24.37 -38.27
CA MET A 550 -18.39 -24.08 -37.39
C MET A 550 -18.20 -25.09 -36.27
N ASN A 551 -19.26 -25.83 -35.91
CA ASN A 551 -19.30 -26.75 -34.77
C ASN A 551 -18.62 -26.21 -33.48
N PRO A 552 -19.07 -25.05 -32.96
CA PRO A 552 -18.50 -24.48 -31.75
C PRO A 552 -18.91 -25.27 -30.51
N SER A 553 -18.07 -25.29 -29.47
CA SER A 553 -18.44 -25.87 -28.16
C SER A 553 -19.45 -25.02 -27.39
N LEU A 554 -19.53 -23.72 -27.69
CA LEU A 554 -20.39 -22.76 -26.99
C LEU A 554 -21.00 -21.74 -27.96
N VAL A 555 -22.29 -21.45 -27.78
CA VAL A 555 -23.00 -20.33 -28.41
C VAL A 555 -23.48 -19.37 -27.32
N ILE A 556 -23.01 -18.12 -27.38
CA ILE A 556 -23.35 -17.06 -26.43
C ILE A 556 -24.36 -16.13 -27.07
N LEU A 557 -25.54 -15.99 -26.47
CA LEU A 557 -26.52 -14.99 -26.87
C LEU A 557 -26.40 -13.78 -25.96
N SER A 558 -26.21 -12.59 -26.53
CA SER A 558 -26.07 -11.35 -25.77
C SER A 558 -27.04 -10.25 -26.21
N GLY A 559 -27.14 -9.21 -25.39
CA GLY A 559 -28.09 -8.12 -25.55
C GLY A 559 -29.46 -8.40 -24.94
N VAL A 560 -30.32 -7.36 -24.94
CA VAL A 560 -31.57 -7.34 -24.16
C VAL A 560 -32.53 -8.46 -24.57
N LEU A 561 -32.49 -8.89 -25.83
CA LEU A 561 -33.39 -9.92 -26.36
C LEU A 561 -32.90 -11.36 -26.12
N ALA A 562 -31.65 -11.57 -25.72
CA ALA A 562 -31.06 -12.89 -25.55
C ALA A 562 -31.83 -13.78 -24.57
N SER A 563 -32.21 -13.22 -23.42
CA SER A 563 -32.99 -13.93 -22.38
C SER A 563 -34.37 -14.39 -22.87
N HIS A 564 -34.92 -13.74 -23.89
CA HIS A 564 -36.21 -14.09 -24.47
C HIS A 564 -36.10 -15.17 -25.55
N TYR A 565 -34.95 -15.27 -26.21
CA TYR A 565 -34.75 -16.24 -27.29
C TYR A 565 -34.10 -17.54 -26.87
N ILE A 566 -33.34 -17.58 -25.77
CA ILE A 566 -32.53 -18.76 -25.41
C ILE A 566 -33.33 -20.08 -25.39
N HIS A 567 -34.55 -20.09 -24.84
CA HIS A 567 -35.35 -21.32 -24.73
C HIS A 567 -35.79 -21.83 -26.10
N ILE A 568 -36.33 -20.95 -26.95
CA ILE A 568 -36.78 -21.32 -28.29
C ILE A 568 -35.60 -21.68 -29.20
N VAL A 569 -34.46 -21.00 -29.08
CA VAL A 569 -33.23 -21.37 -29.80
C VAL A 569 -32.79 -22.79 -29.43
N LYS A 570 -32.77 -23.14 -28.14
CA LYS A 570 -32.47 -24.50 -27.68
C LYS A 570 -33.46 -25.53 -28.23
N ASP A 571 -34.74 -25.20 -28.29
CA ASP A 571 -35.75 -26.11 -28.83
C ASP A 571 -35.57 -26.36 -30.33
N ILE A 572 -35.24 -25.33 -31.11
CA ILE A 572 -34.97 -25.47 -32.55
C ILE A 572 -33.71 -26.32 -32.80
N ILE A 573 -32.66 -26.12 -32.00
CA ILE A 573 -31.45 -26.96 -32.07
C ILE A 573 -31.82 -28.43 -31.83
N ARG A 574 -32.60 -28.72 -30.78
CA ARG A 574 -33.07 -30.09 -30.49
C ARG A 574 -33.90 -30.71 -31.59
N GLN A 575 -34.72 -29.91 -32.27
CA GLN A 575 -35.62 -30.40 -33.29
C GLN A 575 -34.94 -30.61 -34.65
N GLN A 576 -33.94 -29.80 -34.99
CA GLN A 576 -33.46 -29.69 -36.37
C GLN A 576 -31.96 -29.90 -36.57
N ALA A 577 -31.14 -29.76 -35.52
CA ALA A 577 -29.70 -29.94 -35.66
C ALA A 577 -29.33 -31.43 -35.68
N LEU A 578 -28.27 -31.79 -36.43
CA LEU A 578 -27.66 -33.12 -36.42
C LEU A 578 -27.30 -33.56 -35.00
N SER A 579 -27.37 -34.86 -34.73
CA SER A 579 -27.16 -35.42 -33.38
C SER A 579 -25.82 -35.04 -32.76
N SER A 580 -24.76 -34.94 -33.55
CA SER A 580 -23.41 -34.64 -33.06
C SER A 580 -23.22 -33.23 -32.50
N VAL A 581 -24.16 -32.30 -32.76
CA VAL A 581 -24.10 -30.92 -32.26
C VAL A 581 -25.17 -30.63 -31.20
N GLN A 582 -25.89 -31.65 -30.73
CA GLN A 582 -26.94 -31.52 -29.71
C GLN A 582 -26.39 -31.16 -28.34
N ASP A 583 -25.14 -31.52 -28.07
CA ASP A 583 -24.45 -31.27 -26.80
C ASP A 583 -23.85 -29.86 -26.70
N VAL A 584 -24.13 -28.98 -27.68
CA VAL A 584 -23.64 -27.60 -27.65
C VAL A 584 -24.25 -26.82 -26.50
N ASP A 585 -23.41 -26.14 -25.73
CA ASP A 585 -23.87 -25.22 -24.72
C ASP A 585 -24.39 -23.94 -25.38
N VAL A 586 -25.62 -23.55 -25.04
CA VAL A 586 -26.18 -22.24 -25.41
C VAL A 586 -26.50 -21.47 -24.15
N VAL A 587 -25.89 -20.30 -24.00
CA VAL A 587 -25.96 -19.49 -22.78
C VAL A 587 -26.35 -18.05 -23.09
N VAL A 588 -26.84 -17.33 -22.08
CA VAL A 588 -26.97 -15.87 -22.14
C VAL A 588 -25.70 -15.27 -21.57
N SER A 589 -25.15 -14.26 -22.23
CA SER A 589 -24.02 -13.48 -21.73
C SER A 589 -24.31 -12.89 -20.35
N ASP A 590 -23.33 -12.93 -19.46
CA ASP A 590 -23.32 -12.31 -18.14
C ASP A 590 -22.73 -10.89 -18.16
N LEU A 591 -22.19 -10.46 -19.31
CA LEU A 591 -21.60 -9.15 -19.50
C LEU A 591 -22.68 -8.10 -19.81
N VAL A 592 -22.62 -6.97 -19.11
CA VAL A 592 -23.61 -5.88 -19.24
C VAL A 592 -23.52 -5.18 -20.60
N ASP A 593 -22.31 -4.96 -21.12
CA ASP A 593 -22.08 -4.25 -22.38
C ASP A 593 -20.96 -4.90 -23.21
N PRO A 594 -21.21 -6.06 -23.85
CA PRO A 594 -20.17 -6.85 -24.50
C PRO A 594 -19.41 -6.10 -25.59
N ALA A 595 -20.09 -5.32 -26.43
CA ALA A 595 -19.44 -4.56 -27.49
C ALA A 595 -18.43 -3.54 -26.94
N LEU A 596 -18.82 -2.82 -25.88
CA LEU A 596 -17.98 -1.81 -25.24
C LEU A 596 -16.80 -2.43 -24.46
N LEU A 597 -17.04 -3.52 -23.72
CA LEU A 597 -15.98 -4.28 -23.05
C LEU A 597 -15.02 -4.95 -24.05
N GLY A 598 -15.54 -5.34 -25.20
CA GLY A 598 -14.78 -5.87 -26.33
C GLY A 598 -13.84 -4.85 -26.92
N ALA A 599 -14.35 -3.65 -27.16
CA ALA A 599 -13.54 -2.51 -27.57
C ALA A 599 -12.39 -2.26 -26.56
N ALA A 600 -12.68 -2.24 -25.26
CA ALA A 600 -11.65 -2.12 -24.22
C ALA A 600 -10.62 -3.26 -24.29
N SER A 601 -11.08 -4.51 -24.48
CA SER A 601 -10.20 -5.69 -24.49
C SER A 601 -9.10 -5.62 -25.55
N MET A 602 -9.38 -5.04 -26.73
CA MET A 602 -8.37 -4.82 -27.76
C MET A 602 -7.21 -3.97 -27.23
N VAL A 603 -7.51 -2.86 -26.55
CA VAL A 603 -6.47 -2.03 -25.94
C VAL A 603 -5.71 -2.83 -24.90
N LEU A 604 -6.43 -3.44 -23.96
CA LEU A 604 -5.85 -4.11 -22.79
C LEU A 604 -4.98 -5.32 -23.16
N ASP A 605 -5.31 -6.05 -24.23
CA ASP A 605 -4.53 -7.22 -24.68
C ASP A 605 -3.34 -6.83 -25.56
N TYR A 606 -3.49 -5.85 -26.46
CA TYR A 606 -2.47 -5.55 -27.47
C TYR A 606 -1.49 -4.46 -27.04
N THR A 607 -1.85 -3.58 -26.09
CA THR A 607 -0.92 -2.55 -25.57
C THR A 607 0.10 -3.13 -24.56
N THR A 608 -0.27 -4.19 -23.85
CA THR A 608 0.61 -4.86 -22.86
C THR A 608 1.51 -5.91 -23.50
N ARG A 609 1.18 -6.40 -24.71
CA ARG A 609 2.07 -7.19 -25.55
C ARG A 609 3.15 -6.27 -26.12
N ARG A 610 4.12 -5.88 -25.29
CA ARG A 610 5.41 -5.40 -25.79
C ARG A 610 6.01 -6.51 -26.65
N ILE A 611 5.94 -6.36 -27.95
CA ILE A 611 6.80 -7.10 -28.88
C ILE A 611 8.20 -6.53 -28.61
N TYR A 612 8.98 -7.25 -27.79
CA TYR A 612 10.41 -7.01 -27.59
C TYR A 612 11.19 -7.41 -28.84
#